data_AF-A0A954L7F7-F1
#
_entry.id   AF-A0A954L7F7-F1
#
_cell.length_a   1.000
_cell.length_b   1.000
_cell.length_c   1.000
_cell.angle_alpha   90.00
_cell.angle_beta   90.00
_cell.angle_gamma   90.00
#
_symmetry.space_group_name_H-M   'P 1'
#
loop_
_entity.id
_entity.type
_entity.pdbx_description
1 polymer ?
#
loop_
_entity_poly.entity_id
_entity_poly.type
_entity_poly.pdbx_seq_one_letter_code
_entity_poly.pdbx_strand_id
1 'polypeptide(L)'
;WGWDPKENGALLIVLWNAFILHARWDKMVGDVGTSILAIIGNIVTAWSWFGVNELRAGLHSYGFTEGRLFALGLFIASQLLIVAIALILRMTNKDSNNGLSATA
;
A
#
# COMPACT_ATOMS: atom_id res chain seq x y z
N TRP A 1 26.23 7.00 13.09
CA TRP A 1 24.79 7.25 13.18
C TRP A 1 24.15 6.63 11.96
N GLY A 2 23.76 5.36 12.06
CA GLY A 2 23.02 4.68 11.00
C GLY A 2 21.70 4.25 11.62
N TRP A 3 20.59 4.67 11.01
CA TRP A 3 19.28 4.19 11.41
C TRP A 3 19.17 2.70 11.08
N ASP A 4 18.64 1.90 12.01
CA ASP A 4 18.39 0.48 11.75
C ASP A 4 17.22 0.34 10.77
N PRO A 5 17.22 -0.66 9.86
CA PRO A 5 16.14 -0.84 8.89
C PRO A 5 14.74 -0.95 9.51
N LYS A 6 14.61 -1.38 10.76
CA LYS A 6 13.32 -1.41 11.47
C LYS A 6 12.83 0.00 11.83
N GLU A 7 13.73 0.90 12.22
CA GLU A 7 13.41 2.30 12.51
C GLU A 7 12.96 3.02 11.22
N ASN A 8 13.65 2.74 10.11
CA ASN A 8 13.26 3.25 8.79
C ASN A 8 11.88 2.71 8.35
N GLY A 9 11.60 1.44 8.61
CA GLY A 9 10.29 0.84 8.33
C GLY A 9 9.17 1.47 9.15
N ALA A 10 9.39 1.68 10.45
CA ALA A 10 8.42 2.35 11.31
C ALA A 10 8.14 3.80 10.83
N LEU A 11 9.19 4.53 10.47
CA LEU A 11 9.06 5.88 9.92
C LEU A 11 8.29 5.89 8.58
N LEU A 12 8.54 4.92 7.70
CA LEU A 12 7.82 4.76 6.44
C LEU A 12 6.30 4.60 6.66
N ILE A 13 5.89 3.78 7.64
CA ILE A 13 4.47 3.59 7.98
C ILE A 13 3.84 4.91 8.45
N VAL A 14 4.52 5.64 9.34
CA VAL A 14 4.02 6.92 9.85
C VAL A 14 3.86 7.94 8.73
N LEU A 15 4.88 8.07 7.87
CA LEU A 15 4.83 8.98 6.72
C LEU A 15 3.73 8.60 5.73
N TRP A 16 3.49 7.31 5.50
CA TRP A 16 2.43 6.86 4.59
C TRP A 16 1.04 7.21 5.14
N ASN A 17 0.80 7.03 6.44
CA ASN A 17 -0.45 7.43 7.07
C ASN A 17 -0.64 8.96 7.04
N ALA A 18 0.41 9.73 7.30
CA ALA A 18 0.37 11.18 7.18
C ALA A 18 0.05 11.63 5.74
N PHE A 19 0.62 10.96 4.75
CA PHE A 19 0.34 11.20 3.33
C PHE A 19 -1.12 10.94 2.98
N ILE A 20 -1.69 9.81 3.41
CA ILE A 20 -3.12 9.50 3.18
C ILE A 20 -4.00 10.59 3.81
N LEU A 21 -3.72 10.96 5.05
CA LEU A 21 -4.48 11.99 5.76
C LEU A 21 -4.42 13.33 5.03
N HIS A 22 -3.22 13.73 4.58
CA HIS A 22 -3.02 14.96 3.84
C HIS A 22 -3.76 14.96 2.50
N ALA A 23 -3.63 13.89 1.71
CA ALA A 23 -4.32 13.76 0.43
C ALA A 23 -5.84 13.78 0.57
N ARG A 24 -6.37 13.23 1.66
CA ARG A 24 -7.81 13.27 1.97
C ARG A 24 -8.25 14.65 2.43
N TRP A 25 -7.48 15.31 3.28
CA TRP A 25 -7.81 16.63 3.80
C TRP A 25 -7.82 17.69 2.70
N ASP A 26 -6.85 17.63 1.79
CA ASP A 26 -6.75 18.52 0.63
C ASP A 26 -7.73 18.15 -0.51
N LYS A 27 -8.60 17.15 -0.28
CA LYS A 27 -9.59 16.65 -1.25
C LYS A 27 -8.98 16.23 -2.60
N MET A 28 -7.68 15.95 -2.63
CA MET A 28 -6.97 15.45 -3.81
C MET A 28 -7.47 14.05 -4.21
N VAL A 29 -7.92 13.28 -3.22
CA VAL A 29 -8.51 11.94 -3.41
C VAL A 29 -9.90 11.87 -2.79
N GLY A 30 -10.86 11.34 -3.55
CA GLY A 30 -12.19 10.98 -3.03
C GLY A 30 -12.16 9.69 -2.21
N ASP A 31 -13.33 9.22 -1.77
CA ASP A 31 -13.44 8.04 -0.89
C ASP A 31 -12.79 6.78 -1.49
N VAL A 32 -13.05 6.51 -2.78
CA VAL A 32 -12.44 5.37 -3.48
C VAL A 32 -10.92 5.51 -3.58
N GLY A 33 -10.42 6.73 -3.81
CA GLY A 33 -8.97 6.99 -3.86
C GLY A 33 -8.31 6.79 -2.49
N THR A 34 -8.98 7.22 -1.42
CA THR A 34 -8.53 7.02 -0.04
C THR A 34 -8.45 5.52 0.30
N SER A 35 -9.47 4.74 -0.07
CA SER A 35 -9.48 3.29 0.13
C SER A 35 -8.34 2.58 -0.62
N ILE A 36 -8.04 3.00 -1.86
CA ILE A 36 -6.91 2.45 -2.63
C ILE A 36 -5.57 2.77 -1.94
N LEU A 37 -5.38 4.01 -1.47
CA LEU A 37 -4.15 4.39 -0.76
C LEU A 37 -3.99 3.62 0.57
N ALA A 38 -5.08 3.31 1.25
CA ALA A 38 -5.07 2.48 2.47
C ALA A 38 -4.61 1.04 2.17
N ILE A 39 -5.06 0.44 1.06
CA ILE A 39 -4.61 -0.88 0.61
C ILE A 39 -3.12 -0.87 0.28
N ILE A 40 -2.62 0.19 -0.37
CA ILE A 40 -1.18 0.35 -0.60
C ILE A 40 -0.43 0.52 0.74
N GLY A 41 -1.04 1.18 1.72
CA GLY A 41 -0.51 1.28 3.09
C GLY A 41 -0.33 -0.07 3.77
N ASN A 42 -1.17 -1.07 3.47
CA ASN A 42 -0.98 -2.44 3.96
C ASN A 42 0.29 -3.08 3.38
N ILE A 43 0.60 -2.83 2.10
CA ILE A 43 1.86 -3.29 1.48
C ILE A 43 3.07 -2.67 2.19
N VAL A 44 3.02 -1.36 2.42
CA VAL A 44 4.07 -0.61 3.14
C VAL A 44 4.27 -1.15 4.56
N THR A 45 3.18 -1.45 5.25
CA THR A 45 3.21 -2.02 6.61
C THR A 45 3.80 -3.42 6.61
N ALA A 46 3.36 -4.29 5.70
CA ALA A 46 3.89 -5.65 5.57
C ALA A 46 5.39 -5.66 5.24
N TRP A 47 5.85 -4.76 4.35
CA TRP A 47 7.27 -4.59 4.05
C TRP A 47 8.06 -4.14 5.28
N SER A 48 7.54 -3.17 6.03
CA SER A 48 8.19 -2.62 7.21
C SER A 48 8.24 -3.59 8.39
N TRP A 49 7.33 -4.56 8.46
CA TRP A 49 7.32 -5.60 9.48
C TRP A 49 8.15 -6.82 9.12
N PHE A 50 8.03 -7.31 7.88
CA PHE A 50 8.62 -8.57 7.45
C PHE A 50 9.79 -8.40 6.49
N GLY A 51 9.71 -7.46 5.55
CA GLY A 51 10.73 -7.23 4.52
C GLY A 51 12.05 -6.67 5.08
N VAL A 52 11.98 -5.76 6.06
CA VAL A 52 13.19 -5.19 6.68
C VAL A 52 14.04 -6.23 7.42
N ASN A 53 13.43 -7.34 7.88
CA ASN A 53 14.15 -8.42 8.55
C ASN A 53 15.04 -9.24 7.60
N GLU A 54 14.73 -9.21 6.29
CA GLU A 54 15.42 -10.00 5.27
C GLU A 54 16.61 -9.24 4.65
N LEU A 55 16.76 -7.93 4.97
CA LEU A 55 17.83 -7.06 4.46
C LEU A 55 19.23 -7.35 5.04
N ARG A 56 19.38 -8.34 5.94
CA ARG A 56 20.66 -8.76 6.57
C ARG A 56 21.46 -7.65 7.27
N ALA A 57 20.92 -6.45 7.37
CA ALA A 57 21.52 -5.32 8.05
C ALA A 57 20.69 -5.03 9.31
N GLY A 58 21.19 -5.40 10.50
CA GLY A 58 20.55 -5.09 11.77
C GLY A 58 20.89 -6.08 12.89
N LEU A 59 21.11 -5.59 14.11
CA LEU A 59 21.52 -6.37 15.28
C LEU A 59 20.45 -7.39 15.78
N HIS A 60 19.25 -7.39 15.19
CA HIS A 60 18.10 -8.23 15.59
C HIS A 60 17.44 -8.96 14.41
N SER A 61 18.24 -9.55 13.53
CA SER A 61 17.78 -10.37 12.41
C SER A 61 17.45 -11.79 12.90
N TYR A 62 16.20 -12.04 13.30
CA TYR A 62 15.78 -13.38 13.74
C TYR A 62 15.42 -14.25 12.55
N GLY A 63 16.40 -15.04 12.08
CA GLY A 63 16.20 -16.28 11.33
C GLY A 63 15.48 -16.16 9.99
N PHE A 64 16.25 -16.25 8.90
CA PHE A 64 15.73 -16.59 7.56
C PHE A 64 14.79 -17.77 7.69
N THR A 65 13.51 -17.53 7.43
CA THR A 65 12.53 -18.60 7.38
C THR A 65 12.23 -18.78 5.92
N GLU A 66 12.69 -19.89 5.34
CA GLU A 66 12.35 -20.23 3.97
C GLU A 66 10.83 -20.12 3.78
N GLY A 67 10.40 -19.23 2.89
CA GLY A 67 8.99 -18.96 2.61
C GLY A 67 8.43 -17.63 3.12
N ARG A 68 9.09 -16.88 4.01
CA ARG A 68 8.55 -15.58 4.50
C ARG A 68 8.54 -14.51 3.40
N LEU A 69 9.61 -14.43 2.61
CA LEU A 69 9.66 -13.58 1.41
C LEU A 69 8.64 -13.98 0.35
N PHE A 70 8.42 -15.29 0.18
CA PHE A 70 7.41 -15.80 -0.76
C PHE A 70 5.99 -15.44 -0.31
N ALA A 71 5.68 -15.62 0.98
CA ALA A 71 4.40 -15.22 1.56
C ALA A 71 4.18 -13.70 1.48
N LEU A 72 5.23 -12.90 1.71
CA LEU A 72 5.18 -11.45 1.53
C LEU A 72 4.94 -11.07 0.07
N GLY A 73 5.63 -11.73 -0.88
CA GLY A 73 5.40 -11.54 -2.31
C GLY A 73 3.96 -11.87 -2.72
N LEU A 74 3.40 -12.98 -2.21
CA LEU A 74 2.01 -13.37 -2.44
C LEU A 74 1.02 -12.37 -1.84
N PHE A 75 1.31 -11.86 -0.64
CA PHE A 75 0.51 -10.81 -0.01
C PHE A 75 0.54 -9.51 -0.83
N ILE A 76 1.72 -9.07 -1.28
CA ILE A 76 1.84 -7.88 -2.14
C ILE A 76 1.05 -8.09 -3.45
N ALA A 77 1.19 -9.26 -4.08
CA ALA A 77 0.46 -9.60 -5.28
C ALA A 77 -1.07 -9.56 -5.07
N SER A 78 -1.56 -10.07 -3.93
CA SER A 78 -2.99 -10.02 -3.61
C SER A 78 -3.49 -8.58 -3.40
N GLN A 79 -2.71 -7.73 -2.71
CA GLN A 79 -3.07 -6.32 -2.54
C GLN A 79 -3.07 -5.57 -3.88
N LEU A 80 -2.08 -5.82 -4.75
CA LEU A 80 -2.03 -5.22 -6.10
C LEU A 80 -3.21 -5.68 -6.96
N LEU A 81 -3.61 -6.94 -6.87
CA LEU A 81 -4.79 -7.46 -7.56
C LEU A 81 -6.07 -6.72 -7.12
N ILE A 82 -6.25 -6.52 -5.82
CA ILE A 82 -7.40 -5.78 -5.28
C ILE A 82 -7.40 -4.33 -5.78
N VAL A 83 -6.23 -3.67 -5.80
CA VAL A 83 -6.10 -2.31 -6.34
C VAL A 83 -6.44 -2.28 -7.83
N ALA A 84 -5.97 -3.24 -8.62
CA ALA A 84 -6.27 -3.32 -10.05
C ALA A 84 -7.78 -3.49 -10.29
N ILE A 85 -8.44 -4.38 -9.55
CA ILE A 85 -9.90 -4.57 -9.62
C ILE A 85 -10.63 -3.28 -9.24
N ALA A 86 -10.24 -2.62 -8.14
CA ALA A 86 -10.84 -1.36 -7.71
C ALA A 86 -10.71 -0.25 -8.76
N LEU A 87 -9.57 -0.18 -9.46
CA LEU A 87 -9.35 0.78 -10.54
C LEU A 87 -10.19 0.46 -11.78
N ILE A 88 -10.27 -0.80 -12.18
CA ILE A 88 -11.10 -1.23 -13.33
C ILE A 88 -12.57 -0.89 -13.06
N LEU A 89 -13.10 -1.26 -11.89
CA LEU A 89 -14.48 -0.95 -11.50
C LEU A 89 -14.74 0.56 -11.50
N ARG A 90 -13.77 1.35 -11.03
CA ARG A 90 -13.86 2.81 -11.04
C ARG A 90 -13.92 3.38 -12.46
N MET A 91 -13.11 2.84 -13.38
CA MET A 91 -13.12 3.25 -14.79
C MET A 91 -14.46 2.91 -15.45
N THR A 92 -14.93 1.67 -15.32
CA THR A 92 -16.21 1.23 -15.90
C THR A 92 -17.39 2.06 -15.39
N ASN A 93 -17.44 2.36 -14.09
CA ASN A 93 -18.51 3.18 -13.52
C ASN A 93 -18.46 4.64 -14.02
N LYS A 94 -17.25 5.18 -14.24
CA LYS A 94 -17.10 6.54 -14.79
C LYS A 94 -17.61 6.60 -16.23
N ASP A 95 -17.30 5.61 -17.05
CA ASP A 95 -17.73 5.56 -18.45
C ASP A 95 -19.25 5.38 -18.58
N SER A 96 -19.84 4.54 -17.71
CA SER A 96 -21.31 4.38 -17.64
C SER A 96 -22.03 5.69 -17.29
N ASN A 97 -21.54 6.43 -16.28
CA ASN A 97 -22.11 7.71 -15.89
C ASN A 97 -21.98 8.78 -16.98
N ASN A 98 -20.84 8.81 -17.69
CA ASN A 98 -20.64 9.75 -18.79
C ASN A 98 -21.55 9.44 -19.99
N GLY A 99 -21.77 8.17 -20.31
CA GLY A 99 -22.67 7.75 -21.38
C GLY A 99 -24.12 8.16 -21.16
N LEU A 100 -24.62 8.06 -19.91
CA LEU A 100 -25.97 8.50 -19.54
C LEU A 100 -26.16 10.03 -19.64
N SER A 101 -25.10 10.80 -19.38
CA SER A 101 -25.14 12.27 -19.48
C SER A 101 -25.10 12.79 -20.92
N ALA A 102 -24.59 12.00 -21.87
CA ALA A 102 -24.50 12.38 -23.29
C ALA A 102 -25.80 12.11 -24.06
N THR A 103 -26.73 11.35 -23.48
CA THR A 103 -28.02 10.98 -24.09
C THR A 103 -29.23 11.69 -23.48
N ALA A 104 -29.01 12.59 -22.51
CA ALA A 104 -30.03 13.43 -21.87
C ALA A 104 -29.94 14.87 -22.40
#